data_AF-A0A3D5J2I1-F1
#
_entry.id   AF-A0A3D5J2I1-F1
#
_cell.length_a   1.000
_cell.length_b   1.000
_cell.length_c   1.000
_cell.angle_alpha   90.00
_cell.angle_beta   90.00
_cell.angle_gamma   90.00
#
_symmetry.space_group_name_H-M   'P 1'
#
loop_
_entity.id
_entity.type
_entity.pdbx_description
1 polymer ?
#
loop_
_entity_poly.entity_id
_entity_poly.type
_entity_poly.pdbx_seq_one_letter_code
_entity_poly.pdbx_strand_id
1 'polypeptide(L)'
;MYGFISDREAVQVFKISRSSFYRWYTAGPSKRALEHSLTDLIKKELDLSKQRYGATRIAEKLKREGYCISRCRVTKIMRANHWVSKHKWKFN
;
A
#
# COMPACT_ATOMS: atom_id res chain seq x y z
N MET A 1 -17.90 2.56 26.97
CA MET A 1 -18.98 2.63 25.96
C MET A 1 -18.63 3.80 25.04
N TYR A 2 -18.11 3.54 23.84
CA TYR A 2 -17.64 4.62 22.95
C TYR A 2 -18.83 5.48 22.53
N GLY A 3 -18.79 6.77 22.88
CA GLY A 3 -19.80 7.76 22.51
C GLY A 3 -19.84 7.89 20.99
N PHE A 4 -20.95 7.46 20.40
CA PHE A 4 -21.23 7.63 18.98
C PHE A 4 -21.63 9.09 18.78
N ILE A 5 -20.69 9.95 18.37
CA ILE A 5 -21.01 11.32 17.96
C ILE A 5 -22.05 11.19 16.84
N SER A 6 -23.25 11.75 17.05
CA SER A 6 -24.32 11.67 16.06
C SER A 6 -23.90 12.45 14.81
N ASP A 7 -24.25 11.98 13.61
CA ASP A 7 -23.96 12.66 12.33
C ASP A 7 -24.36 14.15 12.35
N ARG A 8 -25.42 14.46 13.11
CA ARG A 8 -25.92 15.83 13.31
C ARG A 8 -24.94 16.72 14.07
N GLU A 9 -24.30 16.19 15.10
CA GLU A 9 -23.34 16.94 15.91
C GLU A 9 -22.08 17.26 15.11
N ALA A 10 -21.57 16.30 14.35
CA ALA A 10 -20.40 16.51 13.48
C ALA A 10 -20.66 17.60 12.42
N VAL A 11 -21.81 17.55 11.75
CA VAL A 11 -22.24 18.56 10.76
C VAL A 11 -22.36 19.95 11.39
N GLN A 12 -22.89 20.03 12.62
CA GLN A 12 -23.08 21.30 13.33
C GLN A 12 -21.76 21.91 13.83
N VAL A 13 -20.86 21.10 14.38
CA VAL A 13 -19.54 21.55 14.87
C VAL A 13 -18.67 22.03 13.71
N PHE A 14 -18.62 21.27 12.62
CA PHE A 14 -17.79 21.60 11.46
C PHE A 14 -18.46 22.56 10.47
N LYS A 15 -19.74 22.91 10.67
CA LYS A 15 -20.55 23.78 9.79
C LYS A 15 -20.50 23.36 8.31
N ILE A 16 -20.43 22.06 8.03
CA ILE A 16 -20.43 21.49 6.68
C ILE A 16 -21.81 20.91 6.34
N SER A 17 -22.11 20.68 5.06
CA SER A 17 -23.33 19.96 4.69
C SER A 17 -23.24 18.47 5.05
N ARG A 18 -24.38 17.84 5.35
CA ARG A 18 -24.48 16.38 5.54
C ARG A 18 -23.90 15.59 4.36
N SER A 19 -24.17 16.04 3.13
CA SER A 19 -23.62 15.42 1.91
C SER A 19 -22.09 15.48 1.86
N SER A 20 -21.48 16.57 2.33
CA SER A 20 -20.02 16.71 2.41
C SER A 20 -19.42 15.84 3.50
N PHE A 21 -20.10 15.73 4.66
CA PHE A 21 -19.71 14.84 5.75
C PHE A 21 -19.68 13.39 5.28
N TYR A 22 -20.76 12.89 4.69
CA TYR A 22 -20.79 11.51 4.21
C TYR A 22 -19.81 11.27 3.05
N ARG A 23 -19.62 12.23 2.14
CA ARG A 23 -18.62 12.11 1.06
C ARG A 23 -17.21 11.90 1.62
N TRP A 24 -16.86 12.59 2.70
CA TRP A 24 -15.57 12.41 3.37
C TRP A 24 -15.53 11.11 4.19
N TYR A 25 -16.58 10.82 4.96
CA TYR A 25 -16.67 9.63 5.81
C TYR A 25 -16.63 8.32 5.02
N THR A 26 -17.28 8.28 3.85
CA THR A 26 -17.30 7.11 2.97
C THR A 26 -16.18 7.14 1.93
N ALA A 27 -15.31 8.16 1.95
CA ALA A 27 -14.19 8.20 1.02
C ALA A 27 -13.22 7.07 1.39
N GLY A 28 -13.22 6.01 0.57
CA GLY A 28 -12.19 4.99 0.61
C GLY A 28 -10.80 5.58 0.35
N PRO A 29 -9.74 4.77 0.51
CA PRO A 29 -8.39 5.23 0.26
C PRO A 29 -8.27 5.78 -1.16
N SER A 30 -7.66 6.97 -1.28
CA SER A 30 -7.39 7.55 -2.60
C SER A 30 -6.48 6.62 -3.41
N LYS A 31 -6.50 6.76 -4.75
CA LYS A 31 -5.59 5.99 -5.63
C LYS A 31 -4.14 6.12 -5.17
N ARG A 32 -3.71 7.32 -4.79
CA ARG A 32 -2.35 7.58 -4.27
C ARG A 32 -2.07 6.82 -2.97
N ALA A 33 -3.03 6.79 -2.03
CA ALA A 33 -2.88 6.04 -0.79
C ALA A 33 -2.75 4.53 -1.06
N LEU A 34 -3.53 4.01 -2.02
CA LEU A 34 -3.42 2.62 -2.45
C LEU A 34 -2.05 2.33 -3.08
N GLU A 35 -1.56 3.19 -3.97
CA GLU A 35 -0.21 3.02 -4.57
C GLU A 35 0.90 3.04 -3.51
N HIS A 36 0.82 3.93 -2.51
CA HIS A 36 1.79 3.97 -1.41
C HIS A 36 1.76 2.69 -0.58
N SER A 37 0.57 2.22 -0.20
CA SER A 37 0.43 0.98 0.58
C SER A 37 1.06 -0.23 -0.13
N LEU A 38 0.92 -0.28 -1.45
CA LEU A 38 1.49 -1.35 -2.27
C LEU A 38 3.02 -1.23 -2.40
N THR A 39 3.52 0.00 -2.51
CA THR A 39 4.95 0.29 -2.55
C THR A 39 5.62 -0.11 -1.24
N ASP A 40 5.01 0.22 -0.09
CA ASP A 40 5.49 -0.15 1.23
C ASP A 40 5.51 -1.66 1.45
N LEU A 41 4.48 -2.35 0.95
CA LEU A 41 4.40 -3.82 0.98
C LEU A 41 5.57 -4.47 0.21
N ILE A 42 5.83 -4.01 -1.01
CA ILE A 42 6.95 -4.51 -1.84
C ILE A 42 8.29 -4.22 -1.15
N LYS A 43 8.44 -3.04 -0.55
CA LYS A 43 9.65 -2.66 0.19
C LYS A 43 9.90 -3.60 1.37
N LYS A 44 8.86 -3.84 2.16
CA LYS A 44 8.92 -4.73 3.33
C LYS A 44 9.37 -6.13 2.92
N GLU A 45 8.81 -6.71 1.87
CA GLU A 45 9.19 -8.04 1.40
C GLU A 45 10.63 -8.07 0.83
N LEU A 46 11.03 -7.01 0.13
CA LEU A 46 12.40 -6.85 -0.35
C LEU A 46 13.39 -6.83 0.83
N ASP A 47 13.11 -6.07 1.88
CA ASP A 47 13.95 -5.97 3.07
C ASP A 47 14.00 -7.28 3.86
N LEU A 48 12.85 -7.97 4.03
CA LEU A 48 12.78 -9.31 4.63
C LEU A 48 13.64 -10.32 3.86
N SER A 49 13.68 -10.21 2.53
CA SER A 49 14.51 -11.08 1.68
C SER A 49 16.01 -10.74 1.73
N LYS A 50 16.42 -9.72 2.49
CA LYS A 50 17.76 -9.10 2.47
C LYS A 50 18.16 -8.65 1.05
N GLN A 51 17.19 -8.12 0.30
CA GLN A 51 17.34 -7.67 -1.09
C GLN A 51 17.79 -8.78 -2.05
N ARG A 52 17.66 -10.06 -1.70
CA ARG A 52 18.04 -11.18 -2.58
C ARG A 52 17.00 -11.42 -3.67
N TYR A 53 15.75 -11.11 -3.39
CA TYR A 53 14.65 -11.40 -4.30
C TYR A 53 14.44 -10.26 -5.28
N GLY A 54 14.32 -10.61 -6.57
CA GLY A 54 13.86 -9.70 -7.61
C GLY A 54 12.33 -9.73 -7.74
N ALA A 55 11.81 -8.95 -8.69
CA ALA A 55 10.37 -8.76 -8.91
C ALA A 55 9.58 -10.06 -9.03
N THR A 56 10.12 -11.10 -9.67
CA THR A 56 9.45 -12.40 -9.82
C THR A 56 9.19 -13.07 -8.47
N ARG A 57 10.24 -13.22 -7.65
CA ARG A 57 10.14 -13.89 -6.34
C ARG A 57 9.30 -13.09 -5.34
N ILE A 58 9.39 -11.76 -5.41
CA ILE A 58 8.53 -10.87 -4.61
C ILE A 58 7.07 -11.06 -5.03
N ALA A 59 6.75 -11.03 -6.33
CA ALA A 59 5.38 -11.23 -6.80
C ALA A 59 4.81 -12.60 -6.38
N GLU A 60 5.60 -13.67 -6.45
CA GLU A 60 5.20 -15.00 -5.98
C GLU A 60 4.97 -15.07 -4.48
N LYS A 61 5.81 -14.38 -3.68
CA LYS A 61 5.60 -14.29 -2.23
C LYS A 61 4.30 -13.54 -1.93
N LEU A 62 4.10 -12.37 -2.53
CA LEU A 62 2.89 -11.57 -2.34
C LEU A 62 1.64 -12.33 -2.74
N LYS A 63 1.69 -13.11 -3.84
CA LYS A 63 0.59 -13.99 -4.25
C LYS A 63 0.30 -15.07 -3.20
N ARG A 64 1.32 -15.67 -2.58
CA ARG A 64 1.16 -16.65 -1.49
C ARG A 64 0.58 -16.04 -0.22
N GLU A 65 0.85 -14.76 0.03
CA GLU A 65 0.28 -14.01 1.15
C GLU A 65 -1.15 -13.50 0.87
N GLY A 66 -1.71 -13.82 -0.30
CA GLY A 66 -3.09 -13.47 -0.67
C GLY A 66 -3.23 -12.16 -1.45
N TYR A 67 -2.14 -11.48 -1.81
CA TYR A 67 -2.20 -10.26 -2.62
C TYR A 67 -2.31 -10.58 -4.11
N CYS A 68 -3.37 -10.08 -4.75
CA CYS A 68 -3.55 -10.15 -6.20
C CYS A 68 -2.76 -9.05 -6.93
N ILE A 69 -1.43 -9.18 -6.96
CA ILE A 69 -0.56 -8.29 -7.73
C ILE A 69 0.14 -9.00 -8.89
N SER A 70 0.14 -8.38 -10.06
CA SER A 70 0.87 -8.90 -11.22
C SER A 70 2.37 -8.63 -11.11
N ARG A 71 3.18 -9.56 -11.60
CA ARG A 71 4.64 -9.39 -11.71
C ARG A 71 5.03 -8.09 -12.41
N CYS A 72 4.35 -7.74 -13.52
CA CYS A 72 4.63 -6.51 -14.26
C CYS A 72 4.42 -5.26 -13.41
N ARG A 73 3.44 -5.27 -12.50
CA ARG A 73 3.19 -4.17 -11.58
C ARG A 73 4.27 -4.06 -10.51
N VAL A 74 4.70 -5.18 -9.94
CA VAL A 74 5.86 -5.23 -9.02
C VAL A 74 7.12 -4.67 -9.71
N THR A 75 7.40 -5.11 -10.95
CA THR A 75 8.54 -4.60 -11.73
C THR A 75 8.48 -3.10 -11.95
N LYS A 76 7.31 -2.53 -12.28
CA LYS A 76 7.16 -1.08 -12.46
C LYS A 76 7.45 -0.31 -11.17
N ILE A 77 6.91 -0.78 -10.04
CA ILE A 77 7.12 -0.15 -8.73
C ILE A 77 8.59 -0.23 -8.32
N MET A 78 9.22 -1.41 -8.45
CA MET A 78 10.64 -1.57 -8.13
C MET A 78 11.52 -0.66 -9.00
N ARG A 79 11.25 -0.57 -10.31
CA ARG A 79 11.98 0.33 -11.22
C ARG A 79 11.83 1.80 -10.86
N ALA A 80 10.59 2.23 -10.56
CA ALA A 80 10.31 3.60 -10.16
C ALA A 80 11.01 4.00 -8.85
N ASN A 81 11.30 3.05 -7.98
CA ASN A 81 11.99 3.26 -6.71
C ASN A 81 13.48 2.87 -6.74
N HIS A 82 14.03 2.53 -7.91
CA HIS A 82 15.41 2.07 -8.08
C HIS A 82 15.81 0.86 -7.21
N TRP A 83 14.84 -0.02 -6.91
CA TRP A 83 15.10 -1.24 -6.14
C TRP A 83 15.60 -2.37 -7.03
N VAL A 84 16.77 -2.90 -6.67
CA VAL A 84 17.45 -3.98 -7.40
C VAL A 84 17.76 -5.14 -6.47
N SER A 85 17.72 -6.36 -7.01
CA SER A 85 18.16 -7.54 -6.28
C SER A 85 19.69 -7.55 -6.16
N LYS A 86 20.19 -7.71 -4.95
CA LYS A 86 21.61 -7.88 -4.67
C LYS A 86 21.99 -9.35 -4.89
N HIS A 87 22.82 -9.59 -5.89
CA HIS A 87 23.45 -10.89 -6.11
C HIS A 87 24.86 -10.86 -5.48
N LYS A 88 25.18 -11.86 -4.66
CA LYS A 88 26.55 -12.01 -4.13
C LYS A 88 27.41 -12.60 -5.24
N TRP A 89 28.42 -11.87 -5.71
CA TRP A 89 29.49 -12.45 -6.52
C TRP A 89 30.34 -13.38 -5.63
N LYS A 90 30.59 -14.60 -6.10
CA LYS A 90 31.63 -15.48 -5.52
C LYS A 90 32.97 -15.03 -6.11
N PHE A 91 33.83 -14.43 -5.29
CA PHE A 91 35.26 -14.48 -5.53
C PHE A 91 35.78 -15.74 -4.83
N ASN A 92 36.44 -16.62 -5.58
CA ASN A 92 37.14 -17.79 -5.09
C ASN A 92 38.48 -17.89 -5.82
#